data_AF-A0A1C2IJP1-F1
#
_entry.id   AF-A0A1C2IJP1-F1
#
_cell.length_a   1.000
_cell.length_b   1.000
_cell.length_c   1.000
_cell.angle_alpha   90.00
_cell.angle_beta   90.00
_cell.angle_gamma   90.00
#
_symmetry.space_group_name_H-M   'P 1'
#
loop_
_entity.id
_entity.type
_entity.pdbx_description
1 polymer ?
#
loop_
_entity_poly.entity_id
_entity_poly.type
_entity_poly.pdbx_seq_one_letter_code
_entity_poly.pdbx_strand_id
1 'polypeptide(L)'
;MNKEPDMNTTHAIRLTHREDLNGYTSVEGRDHQKPILHQGASKVVGQLIEAAPNYGTFTLEHPVHGRVEVSVGKRLFLDNEAAVDTLLKACEEKKPVAISLDKTGTSLTVAIKDGPTLVNKMSSPAIPFGLVDAKQVSAEKTYRGKLMAVNDEHSVDLQTAKGPLIVYGQGGASSEITLKKMLGKQVEVSAGKDNTLVVKTLLEHKKGLDR
;
A
#
# COMPACT_ATOMS: atom_id res chain seq x y z
N MET A 1 4.82 -32.18 13.39
CA MET A 1 3.79 -31.59 14.28
C MET A 1 3.00 -30.60 13.46
N ASN A 2 1.78 -30.95 13.07
CA ASN A 2 0.84 -30.01 12.45
C ASN A 2 0.27 -29.15 13.58
N LYS A 3 0.57 -27.84 13.57
CA LYS A 3 -0.12 -26.91 14.46
C LYS A 3 -1.54 -26.72 13.92
N GLU A 4 -2.53 -27.03 14.74
CA GLU A 4 -3.91 -26.64 14.49
C GLU A 4 -3.97 -25.11 14.33
N PRO A 5 -4.77 -24.58 13.39
CA PRO A 5 -4.96 -23.14 13.26
C PRO A 5 -5.65 -22.60 14.51
N ASP A 6 -4.99 -21.64 15.16
CA ASP A 6 -5.46 -20.97 16.37
C ASP A 6 -6.75 -20.20 16.05
N MET A 7 -7.89 -20.69 16.54
CA MET A 7 -9.25 -20.29 16.13
C MET A 7 -9.66 -18.85 16.49
N ASN A 8 -8.76 -18.01 17.02
CA ASN A 8 -9.04 -16.64 17.43
C ASN A 8 -8.27 -15.54 16.65
N THR A 9 -7.55 -15.90 15.58
CA THR A 9 -6.82 -14.90 14.77
C THR A 9 -7.66 -14.48 13.56
N THR A 10 -8.07 -13.21 13.52
CA THR A 10 -8.65 -12.62 12.30
C THR A 10 -7.51 -12.25 11.35
N HIS A 11 -7.60 -12.66 10.10
CA HIS A 11 -6.59 -12.36 9.10
C HIS A 11 -7.02 -11.15 8.29
N ALA A 12 -6.12 -10.18 8.14
CA ALA A 12 -6.31 -9.04 7.26
C ALA A 12 -5.19 -9.05 6.21
N ILE A 13 -5.53 -8.80 4.96
CA ILE A 13 -4.58 -8.62 3.87
C ILE A 13 -4.70 -7.18 3.43
N ARG A 14 -3.62 -6.43 3.47
CA ARG A 14 -3.64 -5.09 2.88
C ARG A 14 -2.86 -5.13 1.58
N LEU A 15 -3.54 -4.78 0.51
CA LEU A 15 -2.93 -4.79 -0.81
C LEU A 15 -1.90 -3.68 -0.91
N THR A 16 -0.69 -4.04 -1.33
CA THR A 16 0.41 -3.10 -1.54
C THR A 16 1.20 -3.46 -2.80
N HIS A 17 1.71 -2.42 -3.45
CA HIS A 17 2.62 -2.55 -4.58
C HIS A 17 4.08 -2.75 -4.14
N ARG A 18 4.37 -2.64 -2.84
CA ARG A 18 5.71 -2.77 -2.26
C ARG A 18 5.94 -4.22 -1.82
N GLU A 19 6.68 -4.98 -2.64
CA GLU A 19 7.04 -6.38 -2.38
C GLU A 19 8.17 -6.53 -1.33
N ASP A 20 8.83 -5.42 -0.98
CA ASP A 20 9.94 -5.37 -0.01
C ASP A 20 9.48 -5.17 1.45
N LEU A 21 8.18 -4.99 1.69
CA LEU A 21 7.65 -4.82 3.05
C LEU A 21 7.50 -6.18 3.72
N ASN A 22 8.05 -6.30 4.93
CA ASN A 22 7.77 -7.45 5.78
C ASN A 22 6.31 -7.42 6.24
N GLY A 23 5.63 -8.57 6.23
CA GLY A 23 4.35 -8.72 6.89
C GLY A 23 4.49 -8.43 8.39
N TYR A 24 3.45 -7.86 9.02
CA TYR A 24 3.48 -7.57 10.46
C TYR A 24 2.14 -7.90 11.11
N THR A 25 2.21 -8.45 12.32
CA THR A 25 1.03 -8.68 13.14
C THR A 25 0.70 -7.41 13.89
N SER A 26 -0.55 -6.96 13.82
CA SER A 26 -1.04 -5.85 14.64
C SER A 26 -2.08 -6.38 15.62
N VAL A 27 -2.08 -5.86 16.84
CA VAL A 27 -3.20 -6.08 17.77
C VAL A 27 -3.95 -4.75 17.79
N GLU A 28 -5.00 -4.63 16.98
CA GLU A 28 -5.83 -3.42 17.02
C GLU A 28 -6.53 -3.33 18.39
N GLY A 29 -6.29 -2.21 19.09
CA GLY A 29 -6.62 -2.00 20.51
C GLY A 29 -8.10 -1.90 20.86
N ARG A 30 -9.02 -2.53 20.13
CA ARG A 30 -10.42 -2.71 20.57
C ARG A 30 -10.68 -4.05 21.24
N ASP A 31 -9.85 -5.06 20.98
CA ASP A 31 -9.96 -6.38 21.64
C ASP A 31 -8.57 -7.02 21.73
N HIS A 32 -7.89 -6.82 22.85
CA HIS A 32 -6.54 -7.37 23.09
C HIS A 32 -6.47 -8.91 23.02
N GLN A 33 -7.61 -9.59 22.89
CA GLN A 33 -7.72 -11.05 22.76
C GLN A 33 -7.85 -11.53 21.31
N LYS A 34 -7.95 -10.63 20.32
CA LYS A 34 -8.08 -10.97 18.90
C LYS A 34 -6.95 -10.34 18.09
N PRO A 35 -5.77 -10.97 18.01
CA PRO A 35 -4.71 -10.48 17.15
C PRO A 35 -5.21 -10.46 15.70
N ILE A 36 -4.98 -9.36 15.00
CA ILE A 36 -5.22 -9.28 13.56
C ILE A 36 -3.87 -9.49 12.87
N LEU A 37 -3.70 -10.66 12.27
CA LEU A 37 -2.52 -10.89 11.45
C LEU A 37 -2.70 -10.14 10.15
N HIS A 38 -1.87 -9.12 9.95
CA HIS A 38 -1.89 -8.42 8.68
C HIS A 38 -0.76 -8.84 7.75
N GLN A 39 -1.09 -9.06 6.49
CA GLN A 39 -0.13 -9.45 5.47
C GLN A 39 -0.18 -8.49 4.28
N GLY A 40 1.00 -8.06 3.82
CA GLY A 40 1.14 -7.35 2.56
C GLY A 40 1.06 -8.32 1.39
N ALA A 41 0.29 -7.98 0.36
CA ALA A 41 0.26 -8.74 -0.88
C ALA A 41 0.00 -7.82 -2.07
N SER A 42 0.56 -8.11 -3.23
CA SER A 42 0.18 -7.43 -4.48
C SER A 42 -1.07 -8.03 -5.12
N LYS A 43 -1.43 -9.25 -4.72
CA LYS A 43 -2.60 -9.99 -5.20
C LYS A 43 -3.15 -10.91 -4.12
N VAL A 44 -4.47 -11.01 -4.04
CA VAL A 44 -5.20 -11.99 -3.23
C VAL A 44 -6.30 -12.63 -4.07
N VAL A 45 -6.53 -13.92 -3.85
CA VAL A 45 -7.57 -14.69 -4.54
C VAL A 45 -8.43 -15.38 -3.49
N GLY A 46 -9.75 -15.31 -3.64
CA GLY A 46 -10.69 -15.92 -2.71
C GLY A 46 -12.12 -15.82 -3.20
N GLN A 47 -13.04 -16.36 -2.43
CA GLN A 47 -14.47 -16.21 -2.68
C GLN A 47 -14.96 -14.88 -2.11
N LEU A 48 -15.57 -14.01 -2.92
CA LEU A 48 -16.06 -12.72 -2.44
C LEU A 48 -17.29 -12.91 -1.54
N ILE A 49 -17.20 -12.45 -0.30
CA ILE A 49 -18.27 -12.52 0.71
C ILE A 49 -18.96 -11.17 0.87
N GLU A 50 -18.17 -10.10 0.91
CA GLU A 50 -18.65 -8.74 1.09
C GLU A 50 -17.74 -7.77 0.33
N ALA A 51 -18.32 -6.71 -0.21
CA ALA A 51 -17.60 -5.64 -0.86
C ALA A 51 -18.12 -4.30 -0.32
N ALA A 52 -17.22 -3.52 0.27
CA ALA A 52 -17.47 -2.16 0.71
C ALA A 52 -16.52 -1.22 -0.04
N PRO A 53 -16.68 -1.08 -1.38
CA PRO A 53 -15.73 -0.35 -2.22
C PRO A 53 -15.56 1.12 -1.81
N ASN A 54 -16.62 1.76 -1.30
CA ASN A 54 -16.56 3.13 -0.76
C ASN A 54 -15.61 3.28 0.43
N TYR A 55 -15.29 2.20 1.13
CA TYR A 55 -14.31 2.15 2.22
C TYR A 55 -12.99 1.46 1.82
N GLY A 56 -12.91 0.96 0.59
CA GLY A 56 -11.71 0.30 0.08
C GLY A 56 -11.48 -1.09 0.63
N THR A 57 -12.53 -1.74 1.13
CA THR A 57 -12.46 -3.02 1.84
C THR A 57 -13.32 -4.09 1.15
N PHE A 58 -12.83 -5.31 1.18
CA PHE A 58 -13.50 -6.51 0.70
C PHE A 58 -13.33 -7.61 1.74
N THR A 59 -14.32 -8.48 1.89
CA THR A 59 -14.17 -9.69 2.70
C THR A 59 -14.15 -10.89 1.78
N LEU A 60 -13.11 -11.72 1.88
CA LEU A 60 -12.97 -12.95 1.10
C LEU A 60 -12.95 -14.18 2.01
N GLU A 61 -13.45 -15.31 1.51
CA GLU A 61 -13.05 -16.63 2.00
C GLU A 61 -11.78 -17.05 1.25
N HIS A 62 -10.63 -17.01 1.94
CA HIS A 62 -9.33 -17.36 1.40
C HIS A 62 -9.03 -18.84 1.65
N PRO A 63 -8.56 -19.61 0.65
CA PRO A 63 -8.39 -21.07 0.78
C PRO A 63 -7.40 -21.50 1.88
N VAL A 64 -6.48 -20.62 2.29
CA VAL A 64 -5.46 -20.91 3.31
C VAL A 64 -5.74 -20.22 4.65
N HIS A 65 -6.36 -19.04 4.63
CA HIS A 65 -6.45 -18.15 5.80
C HIS A 65 -7.87 -18.05 6.35
N GLY A 66 -8.82 -18.77 5.75
CA GLY A 66 -10.24 -18.63 6.05
C GLY A 66 -10.75 -17.25 5.66
N ARG A 67 -11.67 -16.71 6.45
CA ARG A 67 -12.21 -15.36 6.24
C ARG A 67 -11.13 -14.29 6.44
N VAL A 68 -10.85 -13.54 5.38
CA VAL A 68 -9.89 -12.43 5.37
C VAL A 68 -10.56 -11.11 5.00
N GLU A 69 -10.19 -10.04 5.69
CA GLU A 69 -10.47 -8.69 5.21
C GLU A 69 -9.35 -8.24 4.27
N VAL A 70 -9.69 -7.75 3.08
CA VAL A 70 -8.77 -7.20 2.10
C VAL A 70 -8.98 -5.70 2.02
N SER A 71 -7.94 -4.91 2.33
CA SER A 71 -8.01 -3.44 2.27
C SER A 71 -6.97 -2.84 1.33
N VAL A 72 -7.33 -1.77 0.64
CA VAL A 72 -6.41 -0.95 -0.19
C VAL A 72 -6.07 0.38 0.50
N GLY A 73 -6.77 0.71 1.59
CA GLY A 73 -6.62 1.98 2.30
C GLY A 73 -7.08 3.21 1.51
N LYS A 74 -7.91 3.03 0.48
CA LYS A 74 -8.47 4.10 -0.35
C LYS A 74 -9.92 3.79 -0.72
N ARG A 75 -10.74 4.82 -0.85
CA ARG A 75 -12.08 4.67 -1.42
C ARG A 75 -11.99 4.30 -2.89
N LEU A 76 -12.81 3.37 -3.33
CA LEU A 76 -12.80 2.80 -4.68
C LEU A 76 -14.16 2.99 -5.33
N PHE A 77 -14.17 3.12 -6.66
CA PHE A 77 -15.38 3.15 -7.49
C PHE A 77 -16.42 4.23 -7.08
N LEU A 78 -15.99 5.34 -6.47
CA LEU A 78 -16.86 6.40 -5.93
C LEU A 78 -17.87 6.93 -6.95
N ASP A 79 -17.46 7.04 -8.22
CA ASP A 79 -18.28 7.57 -9.31
C ASP A 79 -18.67 6.47 -10.33
N ASN A 80 -18.63 5.20 -9.92
CA ASN A 80 -18.90 4.06 -10.80
C ASN A 80 -19.89 3.08 -10.16
N GLU A 81 -21.17 3.49 -10.11
CA GLU A 81 -22.27 2.70 -9.56
C GLU A 81 -22.38 1.32 -10.21
N ALA A 82 -22.20 1.22 -11.54
CA ALA A 82 -22.23 -0.05 -12.25
C ALA A 82 -21.17 -1.05 -11.76
N ALA A 83 -19.97 -0.56 -11.40
CA ALA A 83 -18.93 -1.40 -10.79
C ALA A 83 -19.31 -1.84 -9.37
N VAL A 84 -19.91 -0.94 -8.58
CA VAL A 84 -20.41 -1.26 -7.23
C VAL A 84 -21.50 -2.34 -7.32
N ASP A 85 -22.50 -2.18 -8.19
CA ASP A 85 -23.57 -3.16 -8.39
C ASP A 85 -23.02 -4.52 -8.85
N THR A 86 -22.04 -4.51 -9.74
CA THR A 86 -21.36 -5.73 -10.19
C THR A 86 -20.67 -6.45 -9.02
N LEU A 87 -20.01 -5.72 -8.12
CA LEU A 87 -19.38 -6.29 -6.94
C LEU A 87 -20.41 -6.85 -5.95
N LEU A 88 -21.51 -6.12 -5.71
CA LEU A 88 -22.58 -6.56 -4.82
C LEU A 88 -23.23 -7.86 -5.34
N LYS A 89 -23.52 -7.93 -6.63
CA LYS A 89 -24.00 -9.16 -7.27
C LYS A 89 -23.00 -10.31 -7.16
N ALA A 90 -21.71 -10.03 -7.33
CA ALA A 90 -20.66 -11.03 -7.14
C ALA A 90 -20.57 -11.53 -5.68
N CYS A 91 -20.89 -10.70 -4.68
CA CYS A 91 -21.04 -11.11 -3.28
C CYS A 91 -22.24 -12.04 -3.07
N GLU A 92 -23.41 -11.69 -3.62
CA GLU A 92 -24.64 -12.52 -3.53
C GLU A 92 -24.43 -13.91 -4.12
N GLU A 93 -23.75 -13.98 -5.26
CA GLU A 93 -23.41 -15.23 -5.94
C GLU A 93 -22.15 -15.91 -5.36
N LYS A 94 -21.50 -15.28 -4.37
CA LYS A 94 -20.23 -15.70 -3.77
C LYS A 94 -19.20 -16.11 -4.82
N LYS A 95 -18.95 -15.23 -5.80
CA LYS A 95 -18.06 -15.51 -6.92
C LYS A 95 -16.59 -15.56 -6.46
N PRO A 96 -15.78 -16.46 -7.02
CA PRO A 96 -14.33 -16.35 -6.89
C PRO A 96 -13.83 -15.06 -7.55
N VAL A 97 -12.99 -14.32 -6.85
CA VAL A 97 -12.38 -13.08 -7.33
C VAL A 97 -10.87 -13.11 -7.13
N ALA A 98 -10.16 -12.42 -8.02
CA ALA A 98 -8.77 -12.05 -7.83
C ALA A 98 -8.68 -10.53 -7.72
N ILE A 99 -8.21 -10.04 -6.57
CA ILE A 99 -8.00 -8.62 -6.31
C ILE A 99 -6.49 -8.35 -6.36
N SER A 100 -6.06 -7.43 -7.20
CA SER A 100 -4.63 -7.13 -7.37
C SER A 100 -4.35 -5.66 -7.59
N LEU A 101 -3.20 -5.20 -7.10
CA LEU A 101 -2.61 -3.93 -7.47
C LEU A 101 -1.55 -4.11 -8.56
N ASP A 102 -1.44 -3.14 -9.44
CA ASP A 102 -0.32 -3.04 -10.36
C ASP A 102 0.99 -2.65 -9.64
N LYS A 103 2.11 -2.71 -10.36
CA LYS A 103 3.45 -2.42 -9.81
C LYS A 103 3.61 -0.98 -9.31
N THR A 104 2.78 -0.05 -9.79
CA THR A 104 2.78 1.35 -9.35
C THR A 104 1.86 1.57 -8.16
N GLY A 105 1.01 0.60 -7.82
CA GLY A 105 -0.02 0.71 -6.79
C GLY A 105 -1.16 1.66 -7.14
N THR A 106 -1.23 2.14 -8.37
CA THR A 106 -2.22 3.14 -8.82
C THR A 106 -3.43 2.51 -9.48
N SER A 107 -3.34 1.25 -9.89
CA SER A 107 -4.47 0.55 -10.52
C SER A 107 -4.84 -0.68 -9.72
N LEU A 108 -6.05 -0.69 -9.17
CA LEU A 108 -6.65 -1.87 -8.58
C LEU A 108 -7.47 -2.61 -9.63
N THR A 109 -7.29 -3.93 -9.71
CA THR A 109 -8.08 -4.81 -10.56
C THR A 109 -8.84 -5.80 -9.69
N VAL A 110 -10.13 -5.96 -9.95
CA VAL A 110 -10.97 -7.03 -9.40
C VAL A 110 -11.45 -7.89 -10.57
N ALA A 111 -10.84 -9.05 -10.76
CA ALA A 111 -11.24 -10.01 -11.77
C ALA A 111 -12.24 -11.01 -11.17
N ILE A 112 -13.48 -11.00 -11.67
CA ILE A 112 -14.55 -11.89 -11.21
C ILE A 112 -14.56 -13.12 -12.12
N LYS A 113 -14.53 -14.32 -11.52
CA LYS A 113 -14.57 -15.57 -12.30
C LYS A 113 -15.87 -15.66 -13.09
N ASP A 114 -15.75 -15.96 -14.39
CA ASP A 114 -16.86 -16.04 -15.34
C ASP A 114 -17.68 -14.74 -15.42
N GLY A 115 -17.02 -13.60 -15.13
CA GLY A 115 -17.63 -12.27 -15.09
C GLY A 115 -16.69 -11.19 -15.60
N PRO A 116 -17.08 -9.91 -15.46
CA PRO A 116 -16.25 -8.80 -15.91
C PRO A 116 -15.02 -8.61 -15.01
N THR A 117 -14.02 -7.94 -15.57
CA THR A 117 -12.89 -7.42 -14.79
C THR A 117 -13.11 -5.94 -14.54
N LEU A 118 -13.14 -5.56 -13.27
CA LEU A 118 -13.31 -4.18 -12.83
C LEU A 118 -11.94 -3.56 -12.57
N VAL A 119 -11.74 -2.32 -13.03
CA VAL A 119 -10.48 -1.60 -12.86
C VAL A 119 -10.76 -0.24 -12.22
N ASN A 120 -10.10 0.06 -11.10
CA ASN A 120 -10.15 1.35 -10.45
C ASN A 120 -8.77 2.02 -10.51
N LYS A 121 -8.69 3.15 -11.21
CA LYS A 121 -7.48 3.99 -11.25
C LYS A 121 -7.51 5.00 -10.12
N MET A 122 -6.43 5.04 -9.34
CA MET A 122 -6.24 5.93 -8.22
C MET A 122 -5.26 7.04 -8.61
N SER A 123 -5.49 8.26 -8.12
CA SER A 123 -4.64 9.43 -8.38
C SER A 123 -3.26 9.37 -7.73
N SER A 124 -3.08 8.47 -6.76
CA SER A 124 -1.81 8.15 -6.11
C SER A 124 -1.75 6.66 -5.78
N PRO A 125 -0.55 6.10 -5.54
CA PRO A 125 -0.41 4.70 -5.15
C PRO A 125 -1.19 4.34 -3.87
N ALA A 126 -1.69 3.12 -3.76
CA ALA A 126 -2.23 2.57 -2.52
C ALA A 126 -1.17 2.66 -1.41
N ILE A 127 -1.61 3.04 -0.21
CA ILE A 127 -0.71 3.25 0.93
C ILE A 127 -0.05 1.90 1.26
N PRO A 128 1.28 1.81 1.26
CA PRO A 128 1.94 0.55 1.51
C PRO A 128 1.64 -0.01 2.89
N PHE A 129 1.68 -1.34 3.02
CA PHE A 129 1.34 -2.02 4.25
C PHE A 129 2.56 -2.65 4.93
N GLY A 130 2.86 -2.19 6.13
CA GLY A 130 4.01 -2.58 6.92
C GLY A 130 4.13 -1.66 8.12
N LEU A 131 4.77 -2.11 9.23
CA LEU A 131 5.50 -1.17 10.07
C LEU A 131 6.67 -0.66 9.21
N VAL A 132 6.39 0.33 8.37
CA VAL A 132 7.45 1.07 7.71
C VAL A 132 8.04 1.96 8.78
N ASP A 133 9.32 1.80 9.06
CA ASP A 133 10.02 2.67 9.99
C ASP A 133 9.74 4.12 9.57
N ALA A 134 9.12 4.88 10.46
CA ALA A 134 8.82 6.28 10.23
C ALA A 134 9.86 7.12 10.98
N LYS A 135 10.49 8.04 10.28
CA LYS A 135 11.46 8.96 10.87
C LYS A 135 11.11 10.39 10.52
N GLN A 136 11.03 11.23 11.53
CA GLN A 136 10.99 12.68 11.31
C GLN A 136 12.34 13.14 10.75
N VAL A 137 12.31 14.09 9.82
CA VAL A 137 13.52 14.81 9.44
C VAL A 137 14.08 15.55 10.65
N SER A 138 15.41 15.52 10.77
CA SER A 138 16.16 16.23 11.80
C SER A 138 17.41 16.79 11.17
N ALA A 139 17.89 17.95 11.61
CA ALA A 139 19.08 18.61 11.04
C ALA A 139 20.32 17.69 10.97
N GLU A 140 20.43 16.72 11.89
CA GLU A 140 21.58 15.83 12.02
C GLU A 140 21.51 14.56 11.16
N LYS A 141 20.39 14.32 10.44
CA LYS A 141 20.18 13.08 9.69
C LYS A 141 19.69 13.34 8.29
N THR A 142 20.33 12.67 7.35
CA THR A 142 19.86 12.52 5.97
C THR A 142 19.48 11.08 5.70
N TYR A 143 18.43 10.89 4.93
CA TYR A 143 17.92 9.59 4.52
C TYR A 143 18.09 9.46 3.01
N ARG A 144 18.68 8.36 2.56
CA ARG A 144 18.92 8.09 1.14
C ARG A 144 18.19 6.85 0.71
N GLY A 145 17.60 6.90 -0.48
CA GLY A 145 16.90 5.76 -1.05
C GLY A 145 16.18 6.11 -2.34
N LYS A 146 15.59 5.10 -2.97
CA LYS A 146 14.71 5.31 -4.13
C LYS A 146 13.38 5.88 -3.64
N LEU A 147 12.92 6.99 -4.21
CA LEU A 147 11.61 7.55 -3.88
C LEU A 147 10.51 6.65 -4.46
N MET A 148 9.72 6.02 -3.60
CA MET A 148 8.71 5.04 -4.00
C MET A 148 7.30 5.63 -4.04
N ALA A 149 6.97 6.50 -3.08
CA ALA A 149 5.69 7.19 -3.02
C ALA A 149 5.86 8.60 -2.44
N VAL A 150 4.90 9.45 -2.78
CA VAL A 150 4.69 10.77 -2.19
C VAL A 150 3.29 10.73 -1.61
N ASN A 151 3.19 10.80 -0.28
CA ASN A 151 1.91 10.78 0.41
C ASN A 151 1.25 12.16 0.33
N ASP A 152 2.06 13.19 0.59
CA ASP A 152 1.74 14.60 0.50
C ASP A 152 3.04 15.44 0.51
N GLU A 153 2.95 16.75 0.73
CA GLU A 153 4.12 17.63 0.85
C GLU A 153 4.90 17.49 2.17
N HIS A 154 4.37 16.72 3.13
CA HIS A 154 4.94 16.49 4.46
C HIS A 154 5.58 15.12 4.60
N SER A 155 5.29 14.17 3.70
CA SER A 155 5.70 12.79 3.83
C SER A 155 6.00 12.10 2.50
N VAL A 156 7.10 11.36 2.49
CA VAL A 156 7.56 10.54 1.37
C VAL A 156 8.00 9.15 1.81
N ASP A 157 7.87 8.19 0.90
CA ASP A 157 8.27 6.80 1.11
C ASP A 157 9.55 6.51 0.34
N LEU A 158 10.55 5.96 1.03
CA LEU A 158 11.83 5.54 0.46
C LEU A 158 11.96 4.02 0.44
N GLN A 159 12.67 3.53 -0.57
CA GLN A 159 13.37 2.25 -0.52
C GLN A 159 14.84 2.53 -0.17
N THR A 160 15.23 2.29 1.08
CA THR A 160 16.63 2.43 1.51
C THR A 160 17.36 1.10 1.43
N ALA A 161 18.68 1.09 1.61
CA ALA A 161 19.46 -0.13 1.72
C ALA A 161 19.09 -0.99 2.94
N LYS A 162 18.50 -0.40 3.99
CA LYS A 162 18.02 -1.09 5.20
C LYS A 162 16.57 -1.55 5.09
N GLY A 163 15.92 -1.24 3.97
CA GLY A 163 14.51 -1.52 3.75
C GLY A 163 13.64 -0.27 3.59
N PRO A 164 12.32 -0.43 3.61
CA PRO A 164 11.35 0.65 3.47
C PRO A 164 11.47 1.67 4.61
N LEU A 165 11.31 2.96 4.29
CA LEU A 165 11.33 4.03 5.28
C LEU A 165 10.35 5.15 4.90
N ILE A 166 9.50 5.58 5.82
CA ILE A 166 8.71 6.80 5.69
C ILE A 166 9.51 7.93 6.32
N VAL A 167 9.73 8.99 5.56
CA VAL A 167 10.35 10.21 6.08
C VAL A 167 9.32 11.32 6.06
N TYR A 168 9.16 12.01 7.20
CA TYR A 168 8.17 13.07 7.35
C TYR A 168 8.73 14.33 8.00
N GLY A 169 8.13 15.48 7.72
CA GLY A 169 8.55 16.80 8.21
C GLY A 169 7.52 17.89 7.99
N GLN A 170 7.90 19.15 8.23
CA GLN A 170 7.08 20.30 7.83
C GLN A 170 7.02 20.39 6.30
N GLY A 171 5.88 20.81 5.76
CA GLY A 171 5.65 20.86 4.31
C GLY A 171 6.20 22.14 3.68
N GLY A 172 6.07 22.26 2.35
CA GLY A 172 6.27 23.55 1.66
C GLY A 172 7.66 23.81 1.06
N ALA A 173 8.67 22.97 1.31
CA ALA A 173 9.96 23.09 0.62
C ALA A 173 9.88 22.63 -0.85
N SER A 174 8.94 21.76 -1.18
CA SER A 174 8.64 21.33 -2.55
C SER A 174 7.18 20.94 -2.65
N SER A 175 6.50 21.40 -3.71
CA SER A 175 5.11 21.00 -3.96
C SER A 175 4.99 19.49 -4.18
N GLU A 176 3.83 18.92 -3.87
CA GLU A 176 3.52 17.51 -4.14
C GLU A 176 3.78 17.15 -5.62
N ILE A 177 3.47 18.05 -6.56
CA ILE A 177 3.72 17.87 -8.00
C ILE A 177 5.22 17.71 -8.28
N THR A 178 6.05 18.53 -7.64
CA THR A 178 7.52 18.46 -7.79
C THR A 178 8.05 17.15 -7.23
N LEU A 179 7.57 16.73 -6.06
CA LEU A 179 7.96 15.47 -5.43
C LEU A 179 7.55 14.27 -6.31
N LYS A 180 6.33 14.28 -6.87
CA LYS A 180 5.84 13.22 -7.76
C LYS A 180 6.71 13.04 -9.01
N LYS A 181 7.32 14.11 -9.55
CA LYS A 181 8.28 14.04 -10.67
C LYS A 181 9.60 13.33 -10.30
N MET A 182 9.86 13.11 -9.03
CA MET A 182 11.02 12.39 -8.52
C MET A 182 10.75 10.91 -8.24
N LEU A 183 9.49 10.45 -8.36
CA LEU A 183 9.14 9.04 -8.15
C LEU A 183 10.01 8.12 -9.01
N GLY A 184 10.46 7.04 -8.39
CA GLY A 184 11.34 6.04 -8.99
C GLY A 184 12.82 6.44 -9.05
N LYS A 185 13.20 7.67 -8.69
CA LYS A 185 14.60 8.13 -8.72
C LYS A 185 15.29 7.90 -7.38
N GLN A 186 16.62 7.81 -7.39
CA GLN A 186 17.40 7.89 -6.16
C GLN A 186 17.34 9.31 -5.62
N VAL A 187 17.01 9.45 -4.33
CA VAL A 187 16.87 10.73 -3.66
C VAL A 187 17.60 10.75 -2.32
N GLU A 188 17.92 11.96 -1.87
CA GLU A 188 18.32 12.28 -0.52
C GLU A 188 17.23 13.16 0.10
N VAL A 189 16.82 12.79 1.31
CA VAL A 189 15.83 13.51 2.12
C VAL A 189 16.51 14.06 3.36
N SER A 190 16.34 15.35 3.63
CA SER A 190 16.98 16.07 4.74
C SER A 190 16.04 17.10 5.36
N ALA A 191 16.35 17.57 6.56
CA ALA A 191 15.67 18.72 7.15
C ALA A 191 16.12 20.04 6.50
N GLY A 192 15.17 20.88 6.10
CA GLY A 192 15.36 22.29 5.76
C GLY A 192 15.17 23.20 6.98
N LYS A 193 14.88 24.49 6.74
CA LYS A 193 14.49 25.42 7.82
C LYS A 193 13.22 24.90 8.50
N ASP A 194 13.13 25.07 9.82
CA ASP A 194 11.97 24.67 10.62
C ASP A 194 11.57 23.19 10.48
N ASN A 195 12.53 22.30 10.24
CA ASN A 195 12.28 20.87 9.96
C ASN A 195 11.42 20.62 8.71
N THR A 196 11.47 21.51 7.72
CA THR A 196 10.82 21.29 6.42
C THR A 196 11.42 20.09 5.70
N LEU A 197 10.57 19.29 5.04
CA LEU A 197 10.96 18.10 4.29
C LEU A 197 11.60 18.53 2.96
N VAL A 198 12.92 18.42 2.86
CA VAL A 198 13.65 18.72 1.61
C VAL A 198 14.02 17.42 0.93
N VAL A 199 13.61 17.24 -0.33
CA VAL A 199 13.91 16.07 -1.15
C VAL A 199 14.70 16.49 -2.38
N LYS A 200 15.86 15.85 -2.60
CA LYS A 200 16.73 16.12 -3.76
C LYS A 200 17.02 14.84 -4.51
N THR A 201 16.93 14.87 -5.84
CA THR A 201 17.37 13.74 -6.68
C THR A 201 18.89 13.63 -6.62
N LEU A 202 19.41 12.43 -6.35
CA LEU A 202 20.80 12.10 -6.55
C LEU A 202 20.98 11.77 -8.04
N LEU A 203 21.79 12.58 -8.74
CA LEU A 203 22.15 12.26 -10.12
C LEU A 203 22.88 10.92 -10.11
N GLU A 204 22.34 9.91 -10.79
CA GLU A 204 23.12 8.72 -11.10
C GLU A 204 24.31 9.18 -11.95
N HIS A 205 25.52 9.08 -11.40
CA HIS A 205 26.73 9.16 -12.20
C HIS A 205 26.57 8.14 -13.33
N LYS A 206 26.34 8.62 -14.55
CA LYS A 206 26.50 7.80 -15.75
C LYS A 206 27.91 7.24 -15.70
N LYS A 207 28.03 5.96 -15.34
CA LYS A 207 29.23 5.18 -15.62
C LYS A 207 29.31 5.04 -17.14
N GLY A 208 30.34 5.64 -17.70
CA GLY A 208 30.86 5.38 -19.04
C GLY A 208 31.00 6.66 -19.87
N LEU A 209 32.15 6.96 -20.47
CA LEU A 209 33.43 6.26 -20.54
C LEU A 209 34.46 7.26 -21.07
N ASP A 210 35.71 7.16 -20.63
CA ASP A 210 36.87 7.76 -21.30
C ASP A 210 36.88 7.39 -22.79
N ARG A 211 36.88 8.39 -23.67
CA ARG A 211 37.90 8.67 -24.71
C ARG A 211 37.45 9.82 -25.61
#